data_AF-A0A6B3GS93-F1
#
_entry.id   AF-A0A6B3GS93-F1
#
_cell.length_a   1.000
_cell.length_b   1.000
_cell.length_c   1.000
_cell.angle_alpha   90.00
_cell.angle_beta   90.00
_cell.angle_gamma   90.00
#
_symmetry.space_group_name_H-M   'P 1'
#
loop_
_entity.id
_entity.type
_entity.pdbx_description
1 polymer ?
#
loop_
_entity_poly.entity_id
_entity_poly.type
_entity_poly.pdbx_seq_one_letter_code
_entity_poly.pdbx_strand_id
1 'polypeptide(L)'
;VVSFAIRYLVAMSAFWLLDGAGAMQMAMLAGLFFSGMLLPLNLFPGLLGEVARALPWSSLLQVPADVFLGKHTGWGLVGAYVFQAGWAVV
;
A
#
# COMPACT_ATOMS: atom_id res chain seq x y z
N VAL A 1 3.19 8.43 -6.15
CA VAL A 1 2.55 9.38 -5.22
C VAL A 1 2.28 8.75 -3.86
N VAL A 2 1.50 7.67 -3.78
CA VAL A 2 1.20 6.96 -2.51
C VAL A 2 2.45 6.64 -1.68
N SER A 3 3.53 6.13 -2.29
CA SER A 3 4.79 5.86 -1.57
C SER A 3 5.39 7.11 -0.91
N PHE A 4 5.35 8.23 -1.63
CA PHE A 4 5.82 9.51 -1.11
C PHE A 4 4.94 9.97 0.05
N ALA A 5 3.61 9.90 -0.11
CA ALA A 5 2.66 10.28 0.94
C ALA A 5 2.88 9.49 2.24
N ILE A 6 2.99 8.16 2.15
CA ILE A 6 3.31 7.31 3.32
C ILE A 6 4.60 7.78 3.99
N ARG A 7 5.68 7.94 3.22
CA ARG A 7 7.00 8.35 3.77
C ARG A 7 6.94 9.75 4.36
N TYR A 8 6.16 10.64 3.77
CA TYR A 8 5.96 12.01 4.24
C TYR A 8 5.21 12.03 5.58
N LEU A 9 4.11 11.27 5.70
CA LEU A 9 3.37 11.13 6.97
C LEU A 9 4.26 10.56 8.09
N VAL A 10 5.09 9.57 7.76
CA VAL A 10 6.06 8.99 8.71
C VAL A 10 7.15 9.99 9.09
N ALA A 11 7.64 10.78 8.14
CA ALA A 11 8.60 11.84 8.43
C ALA A 11 7.99 12.95 9.31
N MET A 12 6.71 13.29 9.12
CA MET A 12 6.02 14.25 9.98
C MET A 12 5.79 13.70 11.40
N SER A 13 5.53 12.40 11.56
CA SER A 13 5.35 11.81 12.88
C SER A 13 6.64 11.79 13.71
N ALA A 14 7.81 11.74 13.05
CA ALA A 14 9.12 11.80 13.68
C ALA A 14 9.31 13.03 14.57
N PHE A 15 8.65 14.14 14.27
CA PHE A 15 8.68 15.35 15.11
C PHE A 15 8.14 15.08 16.52
N TRP A 16 7.07 14.29 16.65
CA TRP A 16 6.43 13.99 17.92
C TRP A 16 7.03 12.76 18.61
N LEU A 17 7.39 11.75 17.81
CA LEU A 17 7.98 10.51 18.32
C LEU A 17 9.44 10.69 18.76
N LEU A 18 10.10 11.76 18.31
CA LEU A 18 11.53 12.02 18.52
C LEU A 18 12.46 10.89 18.00
N ASP A 19 11.91 9.93 17.26
CA ASP A 19 12.60 8.82 16.61
C ASP A 19 12.03 8.59 15.20
N GLY A 20 12.61 9.28 14.21
CA GLY A 20 12.24 9.11 12.82
C GLY A 20 12.77 7.82 12.19
N ALA A 21 13.88 7.27 12.70
CA ALA A 21 14.47 6.06 12.17
C ALA A 21 13.59 4.85 12.48
N GLY A 22 13.15 4.71 13.73
CA GLY A 22 12.22 3.66 14.13
C GLY A 22 10.90 3.73 13.38
N ALA A 23 10.33 4.93 13.24
CA ALA A 23 9.08 5.13 12.50
C ALA A 23 9.21 4.72 11.02
N MET A 24 10.32 5.10 10.35
CA MET A 24 10.60 4.70 8.97
C MET A 24 10.80 3.19 8.85
N GLN A 25 11.49 2.56 9.80
CA GLN A 25 11.71 1.12 9.81
C GLN A 25 10.39 0.35 9.95
N MET A 26 9.46 0.82 10.79
CA MET A 26 8.12 0.25 10.91
C MET A 26 7.32 0.37 9.60
N ALA A 27 7.37 1.53 8.94
CA ALA A 27 6.70 1.73 7.65
C ALA A 27 7.27 0.84 6.54
N MET A 28 8.59 0.59 6.57
CA MET A 28 9.27 -0.34 5.68
C MET A 28 8.84 -1.79 5.94
N LEU A 29 8.76 -2.23 7.20
CA LEU A 29 8.30 -3.56 7.56
C LEU A 29 6.83 -3.79 7.17
N ALA A 30 5.97 -2.80 7.43
CA ALA A 30 4.59 -2.82 6.96
C ALA A 30 4.52 -2.92 5.44
N GLY A 31 5.37 -2.17 4.72
CA GLY A 31 5.44 -2.24 3.26
C GLY A 31 5.93 -3.58 2.73
N LEU A 32 6.91 -4.21 3.38
CA LEU A 32 7.40 -5.53 3.00
C LEU A 32 6.27 -6.59 3.04
N PHE A 33 5.42 -6.52 4.06
CA PHE A 33 4.33 -7.47 4.27
C PHE A 33 3.07 -7.15 3.46
N PHE A 34 2.56 -5.91 3.57
CA PHE A 34 1.27 -5.51 3.01
C PHE A 34 1.33 -4.98 1.57
N SER A 35 2.49 -4.96 0.92
CA SER A 35 2.57 -4.65 -0.52
C SER A 35 2.36 -5.86 -1.43
N GLY A 36 2.43 -7.08 -0.89
CA GLY A 36 2.47 -8.32 -1.68
C GLY A 36 3.88 -8.77 -2.08
N MET A 37 4.93 -8.11 -1.57
CA MET A 37 6.32 -8.41 -1.91
C MET A 37 6.81 -9.78 -1.37
N LEU A 38 6.49 -10.12 -0.11
CA LEU A 38 6.86 -11.43 0.46
C LEU A 38 5.93 -12.54 -0.02
N LEU A 39 4.62 -12.28 0.03
CA LEU A 39 3.58 -13.19 -0.39
C LEU A 39 2.46 -12.37 -1.04
N PRO A 40 2.04 -12.69 -2.28
CA PRO A 40 0.94 -12.00 -2.94
C PRO A 40 -0.31 -11.91 -2.05
N LEU A 41 -0.89 -10.72 -1.95
CA LEU A 41 -1.99 -10.45 -1.02
C LEU A 41 -3.27 -11.23 -1.36
N ASN A 42 -3.41 -11.68 -2.61
CA ASN A 42 -4.52 -12.52 -3.05
C ASN A 42 -4.48 -13.95 -2.46
N LEU A 43 -3.36 -14.36 -1.86
CA LEU A 43 -3.24 -15.65 -1.16
C LEU A 43 -3.65 -15.57 0.31
N PHE A 44 -3.82 -14.37 0.87
CA PHE A 44 -4.22 -14.19 2.26
C PHE A 44 -5.72 -14.51 2.42
N PRO A 45 -6.10 -15.40 3.37
CA PRO A 45 -7.49 -15.78 3.57
C PRO A 45 -8.26 -14.76 4.41
N GLY A 46 -9.58 -14.71 4.18
CA GLY A 46 -10.55 -14.01 5.03
C GLY A 46 -10.30 -12.51 5.20
N LEU A 47 -10.68 -11.99 6.37
CA LEU A 47 -10.62 -10.57 6.71
C LEU A 47 -9.21 -9.97 6.59
N LEU A 48 -8.17 -10.76 6.90
CA LEU A 48 -6.80 -10.28 6.81
C LEU A 48 -6.43 -9.90 5.37
N GLY A 49 -6.81 -10.72 4.40
CA GLY A 49 -6.56 -10.44 2.98
C GLY A 49 -7.37 -9.27 2.45
N GLU A 50 -8.59 -9.06 2.96
CA GLU A 50 -9.41 -7.89 2.63
C GLU A 50 -8.79 -6.60 3.14
N VAL A 51 -8.41 -6.57 4.42
CA VAL A 51 -7.75 -5.40 5.03
C VAL A 51 -6.41 -5.12 4.35
N ALA A 52 -5.58 -6.15 4.14
CA ALA A 52 -4.28 -6.00 3.48
C ALA A 52 -4.39 -5.38 2.09
N ARG A 53 -5.41 -5.75 1.31
CA ARG A 53 -5.64 -5.18 -0.03
C ARG A 53 -6.19 -3.75 0.01
N ALA A 54 -6.93 -3.39 1.06
CA ALA A 54 -7.48 -2.04 1.24
C ALA A 54 -6.43 -1.02 1.71
N LEU A 55 -5.34 -1.47 2.36
CA LEU A 55 -4.27 -0.63 2.86
C LEU A 55 -3.46 0.07 1.75
N PRO A 56 -2.78 1.21 2.03
CA PRO A 56 -2.09 1.98 1.02
C PRO A 56 -0.88 1.25 0.41
N TRP A 57 -0.27 0.33 1.17
CA TRP A 57 0.89 -0.44 0.68
C TRP A 57 0.56 -1.36 -0.50
N SER A 58 -0.69 -1.82 -0.64
CA SER A 58 -1.11 -2.64 -1.79
C SER A 58 -0.95 -1.89 -3.12
N SER A 59 -1.10 -0.56 -3.09
CA SER A 59 -0.90 0.34 -4.24
C SER A 59 0.56 0.39 -4.71
N LEU A 60 1.52 -0.05 -3.90
CA LEU A 60 2.94 0.02 -4.22
C LEU A 60 3.38 -1.12 -5.15
N LEU A 61 2.75 -2.29 -5.05
CA LEU A 61 3.19 -3.48 -5.78
C LEU A 61 2.04 -4.40 -6.22
N GLN A 62 1.17 -4.83 -5.31
CA GLN A 62 0.07 -5.75 -5.64
C GLN A 62 -0.86 -5.20 -6.73
N VAL A 63 -1.42 -3.99 -6.54
CA VAL A 63 -2.37 -3.40 -7.50
C VAL A 63 -1.75 -3.20 -8.89
N PRO A 64 -0.56 -2.57 -9.05
CA PRO A 64 0.04 -2.45 -10.38
C PRO A 64 0.41 -3.81 -10.99
N ALA A 65 0.83 -4.79 -10.19
CA ALA A 65 1.08 -6.15 -10.68
C ALA A 65 -0.21 -6.80 -11.20
N ASP A 66 -1.33 -6.65 -10.48
CA ASP A 66 -2.62 -7.19 -10.90
C ASP A 66 -3.15 -6.51 -12.16
N VAL A 67 -2.92 -5.20 -12.33
CA VAL A 67 -3.20 -4.48 -13.58
C VAL A 67 -2.33 -5.01 -14.73
N PHE A 68 -1.02 -5.18 -14.51
CA PHE A 68 -0.10 -5.68 -15.53
C PHE A 68 -0.42 -7.12 -15.96
N LEU A 69 -0.85 -7.96 -15.02
CA LEU A 69 -1.31 -9.33 -15.26
C LEU A 69 -2.71 -9.40 -15.89
N GLY A 70 -3.36 -8.26 -16.16
CA GLY A 70 -4.67 -8.20 -16.81
C GLY A 70 -5.82 -8.66 -15.92
N LYS A 71 -5.65 -8.72 -14.59
CA LYS A 71 -6.72 -9.09 -13.66
C LYS A 71 -7.77 -8.00 -13.51
N HIS A 72 -7.43 -6.75 -13.83
CA HIS A 72 -8.34 -5.62 -13.88
C HIS A 72 -8.54 -5.15 -15.32
N THR A 73 -9.78 -5.24 -15.82
CA THR A 73 -10.17 -4.80 -17.16
C THR A 73 -11.42 -3.93 -17.11
N GLY A 74 -11.62 -3.09 -18.14
CA GLY A 74 -12.77 -2.18 -18.23
C GLY A 74 -12.95 -1.31 -16.98
N TRP A 75 -14.13 -1.36 -16.37
CA TRP A 75 -14.44 -0.63 -15.13
C TRP A 75 -13.59 -1.07 -13.93
N GLY A 76 -13.09 -2.31 -13.90
CA GLY A 76 -12.21 -2.78 -12.85
C GLY A 76 -10.86 -2.04 -12.83
N LEU A 77 -10.36 -1.66 -14.01
CA LEU A 77 -9.14 -0.86 -14.14
C LEU A 77 -9.35 0.57 -13.62
N VAL A 78 -10.50 1.17 -13.93
CA VAL A 78 -10.89 2.48 -13.39
C VAL A 78 -10.94 2.42 -11.86
N GLY A 79 -11.54 1.38 -11.29
CA GLY A 79 -11.56 1.16 -9.84
C GLY A 79 -10.16 1.09 -9.23
N ALA A 80 -9.23 0.37 -9.86
CA ALA A 80 -7.84 0.28 -9.41
C ALA A 80 -7.12 1.65 -9.43
N TYR A 81 -7.38 2.49 -10.43
CA TYR A 81 -6.81 3.84 -10.47
C TYR A 81 -7.46 4.79 -9.46
N VAL A 82 -8.79 4.72 -9.28
CA VAL A 82 -9.50 5.51 -8.25
C VAL A 82 -9.01 5.14 -6.86
N PHE A 83 -8.79 3.85 -6.58
CA PHE A 83 -8.22 3.40 -5.32
C PHE A 83 -6.84 3.99 -5.06
N GLN A 84 -5.94 3.93 -6.05
CA GLN A 84 -4.61 4.53 -5.95
C GLN A 84 -4.68 6.06 -5.79
N ALA A 85 -5.61 6.71 -6.49
CA ALA A 85 -5.83 8.15 -6.39
C ALA A 85 -6.36 8.54 -5.00
N GLY A 86 -7.27 7.75 -4.42
CA GLY A 86 -7.78 7.96 -3.07
C GLY A 86 -6.65 7.97 -2.04
N TRP A 87 -5.77 6.98 -2.08
CA TRP A 87 -4.58 6.95 -1.21
C TRP A 87 -3.51 7.98 -1.57
N ALA A 88 -3.48 8.49 -2.80
CA ALA A 88 -2.52 9.50 -3.21
C ALA A 88 -2.86 10.91 -2.69
N VAL A 89 -4.13 11.14 -2.30
CA VAL A 89 -4.61 12.42 -1.75
C VAL A 89 -4.41 12.50 -0.24
N VAL A 90 -4.34 11.35 0.44
CA VAL A 90 -3.99 11.22 1.87
C VAL A 90 -2.50 11.45 2.05
#